data_AF-A0A1A8L8R8-F1
#
_entry.id   AF-A0A1A8L8R8-F1
#
_cell.length_a   1.000
_cell.length_b   1.000
_cell.length_c   1.000
_cell.angle_alpha   90.00
_cell.angle_beta   90.00
_cell.angle_gamma   90.00
#
_symmetry.space_group_name_H-M   'P 1'
#
loop_
_entity.id
_entity.type
_entity.pdbx_description
1 polymer ?
#
loop_
_entity_poly.entity_id
_entity_poly.type
_entity_poly.pdbx_seq_one_letter_code
_entity_poly.pdbx_strand_id
1 'polypeptide(L)'
;KTQEEYERFIAEQKEQEAKKRLSEEERQSILKGLKKRWDHFHREYQCLPLIIDTFSKKAYKKRLEEAMSQLEKDISYFETYAIIYKPKD
;
A
#
# COMPACT_ATOMS: atom_id res chain seq x y z
N LYS A 1 36.99 -17.43 -19.64
CA LYS A 1 37.01 -15.98 -19.33
C LYS A 1 35.74 -15.26 -19.80
N THR A 2 35.30 -15.42 -21.05
CA THR A 2 34.09 -14.75 -21.59
C THR A 2 32.76 -15.20 -20.95
N GLN A 3 32.61 -16.49 -20.61
CA GLN A 3 31.39 -17.01 -19.97
C GLN A 3 31.23 -16.50 -18.53
N GLU A 4 32.29 -16.56 -17.73
CA GLU A 4 32.27 -16.15 -16.31
C GLU A 4 32.06 -14.63 -16.14
N GLU A 5 32.60 -13.82 -17.05
CA GLU A 5 32.36 -12.37 -17.06
C GLU A 5 30.92 -12.04 -17.41
N TYR A 6 30.32 -12.77 -18.34
CA TYR A 6 28.91 -12.62 -18.71
C TYR A 6 27.98 -13.05 -17.56
N GLU A 7 28.28 -14.18 -16.90
CA GLU A 7 27.52 -14.65 -15.73
C GLU A 7 27.59 -13.67 -14.57
N ARG A 8 28.77 -13.07 -14.30
CA ARG A 8 28.92 -12.01 -13.29
C ARG A 8 28.09 -10.77 -13.62
N PHE A 9 28.10 -10.31 -14.88
CA PHE A 9 27.31 -9.16 -15.31
C PHE A 9 25.80 -9.39 -15.13
N ILE A 10 25.31 -10.58 -15.50
CA ILE A 10 23.89 -10.95 -15.30
C ILE A 10 23.54 -11.03 -13.81
N ALA A 11 24.43 -11.57 -12.98
CA ALA A 11 24.23 -11.63 -11.53
C ALA A 11 24.15 -10.23 -10.90
N GLU A 12 25.05 -9.31 -11.27
CA GLU A 12 25.03 -7.92 -10.80
C GLU A 12 23.73 -7.20 -11.23
N GLN A 13 23.28 -7.37 -12.47
CA GLN A 13 22.01 -6.77 -12.92
C GLN A 13 20.82 -7.31 -12.13
N LYS A 14 20.76 -8.63 -11.89
CA LYS A 14 19.72 -9.24 -11.05
C LYS A 14 19.75 -8.71 -9.62
N GLU A 15 20.93 -8.51 -9.04
CA GLU A 15 21.07 -7.96 -7.70
C GLU A 15 20.61 -6.50 -7.64
N GLN A 16 20.96 -5.70 -8.65
CA GLN A 16 20.50 -4.31 -8.77
C GLN A 16 18.98 -4.22 -8.97
N GLU A 17 18.38 -5.13 -9.73
CA GLU A 17 16.93 -5.24 -9.87
C GLU A 17 16.25 -5.68 -8.56
N ALA A 18 16.85 -6.61 -7.82
CA ALA A 18 16.35 -7.05 -6.52
C ALA A 18 16.36 -5.91 -5.49
N LYS A 19 17.41 -5.07 -5.49
CA LYS A 19 17.49 -3.87 -4.63
C LYS A 19 16.41 -2.83 -4.93
N LYS A 20 15.89 -2.79 -6.15
CA LYS A 20 14.79 -1.89 -6.56
C LYS A 20 13.41 -2.42 -6.19
N ARG A 21 13.28 -3.70 -5.81
CA ARG A 21 12.01 -4.29 -5.39
C ARG A 21 11.77 -3.99 -3.90
N LEU A 22 10.50 -3.85 -3.55
CA LEU A 22 10.07 -3.81 -2.17
C LEU A 22 10.35 -5.18 -1.52
N SER A 23 11.01 -5.21 -0.37
CA SER A 23 11.18 -6.47 0.37
C SER A 23 9.82 -6.94 0.90
N GLU A 24 9.69 -8.24 1.19
CA GLU A 24 8.45 -8.77 1.75
C GLU A 24 8.19 -8.18 3.15
N GLU A 25 9.22 -7.95 3.95
CA GLU A 25 9.10 -7.31 5.26
C GLU A 25 8.60 -5.86 5.16
N GLU A 26 9.12 -5.10 4.19
CA GLU A 26 8.65 -3.74 3.92
C GLU A 26 7.19 -3.73 3.45
N ARG A 27 6.82 -4.66 2.56
CA ARG A 27 5.46 -4.85 2.09
C ARG A 27 4.50 -5.18 3.24
N GLN A 28 4.88 -6.11 4.12
CA GLN A 28 4.08 -6.47 5.29
C GLN A 28 3.95 -5.32 6.28
N SER A 29 5.01 -4.53 6.47
CA SER A 29 4.98 -3.33 7.30
C SER A 29 4.00 -2.29 6.74
N ILE A 30 4.04 -2.04 5.42
CA ILE A 30 3.12 -1.13 4.73
C ILE A 30 1.68 -1.64 4.86
N LEU A 31 1.42 -2.91 4.55
CA LEU A 31 0.08 -3.51 4.66
C LEU A 31 -0.49 -3.39 6.08
N LYS A 32 0.33 -3.67 7.10
CA LYS A 32 -0.07 -3.50 8.51
C LYS A 32 -0.44 -2.05 8.82
N GLY A 33 0.33 -1.09 8.31
CA GLY A 33 0.04 0.33 8.45
C GLY A 33 -1.27 0.74 7.76
N LEU A 34 -1.48 0.30 6.53
CA LEU A 34 -2.70 0.57 5.76
C LEU A 34 -3.94 0.00 6.47
N LYS A 35 -3.89 -1.26 6.91
CA LYS A 35 -4.99 -1.92 7.63
C LYS A 35 -5.30 -1.20 8.95
N LYS A 36 -4.28 -0.82 9.72
CA LYS A 36 -4.46 -0.05 10.96
C LYS A 36 -5.15 1.30 10.70
N ARG A 37 -4.81 1.97 9.60
CA ARG A 37 -5.44 3.26 9.22
C ARG A 37 -6.88 3.06 8.77
N TRP A 38 -7.16 1.98 8.04
CA TRP A 38 -8.52 1.61 7.65
C TRP A 38 -9.37 1.33 8.90
N ASP A 39 -8.87 0.52 9.84
CA ASP A 39 -9.57 0.21 11.10
C ASP A 39 -9.92 1.47 11.90
N HIS A 40 -9.02 2.45 11.92
CA HIS A 40 -9.26 3.72 12.58
C HIS A 40 -10.42 4.49 11.94
N PHE A 41 -10.42 4.68 10.62
CA PHE A 41 -11.52 5.36 9.93
C PHE A 41 -12.82 4.56 9.99
N HIS A 42 -12.74 3.23 9.96
CA HIS A 42 -13.90 2.37 10.10
C HIS A 42 -14.56 2.53 11.48
N ARG A 43 -13.77 2.61 12.55
CA ARG A 43 -14.28 2.91 13.90
C ARG A 43 -14.91 4.30 13.97
N GLU A 44 -14.28 5.33 13.39
CA GLU A 44 -14.88 6.67 13.33
C GLU A 44 -16.22 6.65 12.58
N TYR A 45 -16.29 5.91 11.47
CA TYR A 45 -17.50 5.73 10.68
C TYR A 45 -18.60 5.00 11.46
N GLN A 46 -18.26 3.93 12.19
CA GLN A 46 -19.20 3.20 13.05
C GLN A 46 -19.74 4.05 14.20
N CYS A 47 -18.93 4.98 14.70
CA CYS A 47 -19.32 5.92 15.76
C CYS A 47 -20.13 7.12 15.24
N LEU A 48 -20.46 7.18 13.94
CA LEU A 48 -21.27 8.28 13.41
C LEU A 48 -22.67 8.30 14.04
N PRO A 49 -23.23 9.48 14.31
CA PRO A 49 -24.60 9.60 14.79
C PRO A 49 -25.60 8.98 13.82
N LEU A 50 -26.66 8.36 14.35
CA LEU A 50 -27.77 7.82 13.54
C LEU A 50 -28.42 8.90 12.67
N ILE A 51 -28.48 10.15 13.17
CA ILE A 51 -29.08 11.29 12.46
C ILE A 51 -27.96 12.17 11.87
N ILE A 52 -27.85 12.11 10.54
CA ILE A 52 -26.90 12.89 9.72
C ILE A 52 -27.68 13.89 8.88
N ASP A 53 -28.20 14.92 9.55
CA ASP A 53 -29.09 15.95 9.02
C ASP A 53 -28.33 17.15 8.44
N THR A 54 -27.27 17.59 9.11
CA THR A 54 -26.46 18.75 8.69
C THR A 54 -25.53 18.43 7.52
N PHE A 55 -25.25 19.44 6.69
CA PHE A 55 -24.28 19.35 5.60
C PHE A 55 -22.89 18.92 6.08
N SER A 56 -22.40 19.48 7.19
CA SER A 56 -21.08 19.15 7.73
C SER A 56 -20.97 17.68 8.13
N LYS A 57 -22.00 17.11 8.78
CA LYS A 57 -22.02 15.67 9.11
C LYS A 57 -22.04 14.80 7.85
N LYS A 58 -22.81 15.17 6.82
CA LYS A 58 -22.84 14.45 5.54
C LYS A 58 -21.49 14.50 4.83
N ALA A 59 -20.83 15.66 4.81
CA ALA A 59 -19.51 15.83 4.22
C ALA A 59 -18.44 15.01 4.96
N TYR A 60 -18.49 14.99 6.30
CA TYR A 60 -17.58 14.17 7.09
C TYR A 60 -17.76 12.67 6.84
N LYS A 61 -19.02 12.18 6.80
CA LYS A 61 -19.32 10.79 6.41
C LYS A 61 -18.72 10.44 5.06
N LYS A 62 -18.99 11.26 4.05
CA LYS A 62 -18.48 11.06 2.68
C LYS A 62 -16.95 11.02 2.65
N ARG A 63 -16.28 11.89 3.40
CA ARG A 63 -14.81 11.89 3.52
C ARG A 63 -14.28 10.57 4.12
N LEU A 64 -14.96 10.02 5.12
CA LEU A 64 -14.59 8.72 5.71
C LEU A 64 -14.77 7.58 4.70
N GLU A 65 -15.89 7.57 3.96
CA GLU A 65 -16.15 6.58 2.91
C GLU A 65 -15.09 6.63 1.80
N GLU A 66 -14.76 7.82 1.31
CA GLU A 66 -13.72 8.03 0.30
C GLU A 66 -12.34 7.58 0.79
N ALA A 67 -12.00 7.92 2.04
CA ALA A 67 -10.73 7.52 2.65
C ALA A 67 -10.63 5.99 2.82
N MET A 68 -11.69 5.33 3.29
CA MET A 68 -11.74 3.87 3.41
C MET A 68 -11.63 3.19 2.05
N SER A 69 -12.37 3.67 1.04
CA SER A 69 -12.34 3.10 -0.31
C SER A 69 -10.97 3.23 -0.96
N GLN A 70 -10.26 4.34 -0.76
CA GLN A 70 -8.89 4.48 -1.23
C GLN A 70 -7.96 3.48 -0.54
N LEU A 71 -8.05 3.33 0.77
CA LEU A 71 -7.24 2.37 1.52
C LEU A 71 -7.51 0.92 1.11
N GLU A 72 -8.75 0.56 0.80
CA GLU A 72 -9.10 -0.77 0.28
C GLU A 72 -8.43 -1.04 -1.08
N LYS A 73 -8.41 -0.05 -1.97
CA LYS A 73 -7.71 -0.15 -3.26
C LYS A 73 -6.21 -0.32 -3.07
N ASP A 74 -5.62 0.47 -2.15
CA ASP A 74 -4.19 0.40 -1.86
C ASP A 74 -3.84 -0.98 -1.26
N ILE A 75 -4.61 -1.45 -0.27
CA ILE A 75 -4.42 -2.79 0.32
C ILE A 75 -4.54 -3.88 -0.75
N SER A 76 -5.58 -3.82 -1.58
CA SER A 76 -5.78 -4.79 -2.66
C SER A 76 -4.62 -4.79 -3.67
N TYR A 77 -4.08 -3.61 -4.01
CA TYR A 77 -2.89 -3.49 -4.84
C TYR A 77 -1.69 -4.21 -4.18
N PHE A 78 -1.40 -3.90 -2.92
CA PHE A 78 -0.29 -4.54 -2.21
C PHE A 78 -0.49 -6.04 -2.00
N GLU A 79 -1.72 -6.55 -1.86
CA GLU A 79 -1.98 -7.99 -1.71
C GLU A 79 -1.91 -8.74 -3.04
N THR A 80 -2.36 -8.12 -4.14
CA THR A 80 -2.40 -8.75 -5.48
C THR A 80 -1.02 -8.84 -6.13
N TYR A 81 -0.20 -7.79 -6.00
CA TYR A 81 1.10 -7.73 -6.66
C TYR A 81 2.21 -8.25 -5.74
N ALA A 82 2.78 -9.40 -6.07
CA ALA A 82 3.91 -9.99 -5.35
C ALA A 82 5.23 -9.25 -5.57
N ILE A 83 5.36 -8.51 -6.69
CA ILE A 83 6.56 -7.73 -7.01
C ILE A 83 6.13 -6.28 -7.22
N ILE A 84 6.62 -5.40 -6.34
CA ILE A 84 6.38 -3.95 -6.41
C ILE A 84 7.76 -3.27 -6.46
N TYR A 85 7.95 -2.36 -7.41
CA TYR A 85 9.20 -1.60 -7.54
C TYR A 85 9.10 -0.29 -6.80
N LYS A 86 10.17 0.08 -6.09
CA LYS A 86 10.30 1.39 -5.47
C LYS A 86 10.48 2.45 -6.57
N PRO A 87 9.89 3.65 -6.42
CA PRO A 87 10.20 4.78 -7.29
C PRO A 87 11.70 5.04 -7.33
N LYS A 88 12.21 5.49 -8.47
CA LYS A 88 13.58 6.01 -8.56
C LYS A 88 13.58 7.39 -7.90
N ASP A 89 14.40 7.57 -6.87
CA ASP A 89 14.64 8.88 -6.25
C ASP A 89 15.08 9.93 -7.28
#